data_AF-A0A2N1U8C5-F1
#
_entry.id   AF-A0A2N1U8C5-F1
#
_cell.length_a   1.000
_cell.length_b   1.000
_cell.length_c   1.000
_cell.angle_alpha   90.00
_cell.angle_beta   90.00
_cell.angle_gamma   90.00
#
_symmetry.space_group_name_H-M   'P 1'
#
loop_
_entity.id
_entity.type
_entity.pdbx_description
1 polymer ?
#
loop_
_entity_poly.entity_id
_entity_poly.type
_entity_poly.pdbx_seq_one_letter_code
_entity_poly.pdbx_strand_id
1 'polypeptide(L)'
;MRIAARLIITLGLAILLTMPVAACDDTLVMLLTAQNPSSEFSRVIRSFNTDLTTLGLALKAMEKTDYSSELAQVMESWLEFSKKYMTSPPPEARNDLRWAAKTSETARSIGEIRKLVTEKHFTQAHDRILELSGKIGMFFEAFGVSDEKQLFIATSANLTSLERALLNSDQQRATAMTKELTKNLESFQPLLKEENSTGSEKASALLSELAAGIAKGDKLPALDAKCQQLQVVFEEMRSRILLQEWFPGLKD
;
A
#
# COMPACT_ATOMS: atom_id res chain seq x y z
N MET A 1 -0.88 -9.08 -45.65
CA MET A 1 0.12 -8.49 -44.73
C MET A 1 -0.39 -7.33 -43.87
N ARG A 2 -1.22 -6.39 -44.37
CA ARG A 2 -1.67 -5.21 -43.57
C ARG A 2 -2.60 -5.53 -42.39
N ILE A 3 -3.36 -6.63 -42.44
CA ILE A 3 -4.28 -7.05 -41.38
C ILE A 3 -3.53 -7.66 -40.18
N ALA A 4 -2.49 -8.46 -40.45
CA ALA A 4 -1.66 -9.07 -39.40
C ALA A 4 -0.90 -8.01 -38.58
N ALA A 5 -0.38 -6.97 -39.24
CA ALA A 5 0.28 -5.86 -38.55
C ALA A 5 -0.67 -5.09 -37.63
N ARG A 6 -1.94 -4.88 -38.04
CA ARG A 6 -2.93 -4.20 -37.20
C ARG A 6 -3.34 -5.01 -35.98
N LEU A 7 -3.49 -6.33 -36.13
CA LEU A 7 -3.78 -7.25 -35.03
C LEU A 7 -2.66 -7.32 -33.99
N ILE A 8 -1.40 -7.31 -34.44
CA ILE A 8 -0.23 -7.32 -33.54
C ILE A 8 -0.15 -6.00 -32.76
N ILE A 9 -0.46 -4.86 -33.40
CA ILE A 9 -0.45 -3.55 -32.76
C ILE A 9 -1.59 -3.42 -31.73
N THR A 10 -2.82 -3.86 -32.04
CA THR A 10 -3.92 -3.84 -31.07
C THR A 10 -3.69 -4.81 -29.91
N LEU A 11 -3.08 -5.98 -30.16
CA LEU A 11 -2.74 -6.94 -29.12
C LEU A 11 -1.62 -6.41 -28.21
N GLY A 12 -0.60 -5.73 -28.77
CA GLY A 12 0.45 -5.09 -28.00
C GLY A 12 -0.06 -3.93 -27.13
N LEU A 13 -1.02 -3.15 -27.63
CA LEU A 13 -1.63 -2.04 -26.88
C LEU A 13 -2.53 -2.54 -25.72
N ALA A 14 -3.22 -3.67 -25.92
CA ALA A 14 -4.03 -4.29 -24.87
C ALA A 14 -3.18 -4.84 -23.72
N ILE A 15 -1.97 -5.36 -24.01
CA ILE A 15 -1.04 -5.88 -22.99
C ILE A 15 -0.43 -4.75 -22.15
N LEU A 16 -0.19 -3.57 -22.75
CA LEU A 16 0.30 -2.38 -22.04
C LEU A 16 -0.76 -1.77 -21.10
N LEU A 17 -2.04 -1.89 -21.43
CA LEU A 17 -3.16 -1.41 -20.59
C LEU A 17 -3.50 -2.36 -19.43
N THR A 18 -2.99 -3.59 -19.46
CA THR A 18 -3.17 -4.59 -18.37
C THR A 18 -1.98 -4.67 -17.43
N MET A 19 -0.94 -3.85 -17.62
CA MET A 19 0.14 -3.82 -16.63
C MET A 19 -0.41 -3.23 -15.34
N PRO A 20 -0.37 -3.97 -14.22
CA PRO A 20 -0.75 -3.42 -12.93
C PRO A 20 0.15 -2.22 -12.69
N VAL A 21 -0.46 -1.06 -12.51
CA VAL A 21 0.25 0.12 -12.02
C VAL A 21 0.71 -0.28 -10.63
N ALA A 22 1.97 -0.69 -10.52
CA ALA A 22 2.59 -1.01 -9.24
C ALA A 22 2.31 0.15 -8.29
N ALA A 23 1.44 -0.10 -7.31
CA ALA A 23 1.10 0.85 -6.28
C ALA A 23 2.40 1.13 -5.52
N CYS A 24 2.87 2.38 -5.58
CA CYS A 24 3.69 2.88 -4.50
C CYS A 24 2.83 2.74 -3.24
N ASP A 25 3.40 2.17 -2.19
CA ASP A 25 2.72 1.67 -0.99
C ASP A 25 1.98 2.79 -0.20
N ASP A 26 0.83 3.24 -0.72
CA ASP A 26 -0.05 4.24 -0.12
C ASP A 26 -0.92 3.62 1.00
N THR A 27 -1.03 2.29 1.02
CA THR A 27 -1.95 1.54 1.88
C THR A 27 -1.58 1.65 3.36
N LEU A 28 -0.28 1.61 3.68
CA LEU A 28 0.24 1.66 5.05
C LEU A 28 0.09 3.05 5.68
N VAL A 29 0.49 4.13 5.00
CA VAL A 29 0.33 5.50 5.55
C VAL A 29 -1.12 5.95 5.60
N MET A 30 -1.97 5.45 4.69
CA MET A 30 -3.42 5.63 4.80
C MET A 30 -4.01 4.99 6.08
N LEU A 31 -3.45 3.87 6.57
CA LEU A 31 -3.87 3.24 7.86
C LEU A 31 -3.49 4.08 9.09
N LEU A 32 -2.41 4.84 9.01
CA LEU A 32 -1.88 5.60 10.15
C LEU A 32 -2.53 6.97 10.26
N THR A 33 -2.70 7.62 9.11
CA THR A 33 -3.46 8.87 9.05
C THR A 33 -4.96 8.63 9.26
N ALA A 34 -5.42 7.38 9.28
CA ALA A 34 -6.78 6.97 9.63
C ALA A 34 -7.04 6.90 11.15
N GLN A 35 -6.02 6.90 12.02
CA GLN A 35 -6.24 6.92 13.47
C GLN A 35 -6.81 8.26 13.95
N ASN A 36 -6.36 9.36 13.34
CA ASN A 36 -6.91 10.69 13.56
C ASN A 36 -6.68 11.52 12.28
N PRO A 37 -7.55 11.40 11.27
CA PRO A 37 -7.36 12.05 9.96
C PRO A 37 -7.37 13.58 10.03
N SER A 38 -7.87 14.15 11.11
CA SER A 38 -7.81 15.58 11.42
C SER A 38 -6.61 15.98 12.28
N SER A 39 -5.80 15.03 12.78
CA SER A 39 -4.59 15.38 13.51
C SER A 39 -3.58 16.03 12.58
N GLU A 40 -2.90 17.05 13.11
CA GLU A 40 -1.87 17.76 12.38
C GLU A 40 -0.76 16.81 11.92
N PHE A 41 -0.38 15.87 12.78
CA PHE A 41 0.64 14.86 12.50
C PHE A 41 0.26 13.97 11.32
N SER A 42 -0.97 13.44 11.32
CA SER A 42 -1.52 12.63 10.21
C SER A 42 -1.51 13.41 8.89
N ARG A 43 -1.89 14.70 8.93
CA ARG A 43 -1.89 15.55 7.74
C ARG A 43 -0.48 15.76 7.19
N VAL A 44 0.49 16.05 8.05
CA VAL A 44 1.87 16.31 7.65
C VAL A 44 2.51 15.05 7.06
N ILE A 45 2.30 13.87 7.66
CA ILE A 45 2.81 12.60 7.13
C ILE A 45 2.11 12.20 5.83
N ARG A 46 0.79 12.43 5.70
CA ARG A 46 0.09 12.20 4.43
C ARG A 46 0.68 13.05 3.31
N SER A 47 0.88 14.34 3.57
CA SER A 47 1.46 15.26 2.58
C SER A 47 2.84 14.78 2.13
N PHE A 48 3.70 14.40 3.08
CA PHE A 48 5.03 13.89 2.76
C PHE A 48 4.98 12.61 1.91
N ASN A 49 4.08 11.68 2.22
CA ASN A 49 3.90 10.47 1.42
C ASN A 49 3.34 10.76 0.02
N THR A 50 2.37 11.67 -0.09
CA THR A 50 1.85 12.09 -1.39
C THR A 50 2.93 12.70 -2.26
N ASP A 51 3.80 13.53 -1.69
CA ASP A 51 4.93 14.12 -2.42
C ASP A 51 5.95 13.04 -2.84
N LEU A 52 6.25 12.07 -1.96
CA LEU A 52 7.12 10.94 -2.28
C LEU A 52 6.57 10.07 -3.41
N THR A 53 5.28 9.72 -3.35
CA THR A 53 4.59 8.96 -4.40
C THR A 53 4.59 9.74 -5.71
N THR A 54 4.35 11.05 -5.67
CA THR A 54 4.38 11.92 -6.85
C THR A 54 5.76 11.93 -7.51
N LEU A 55 6.82 12.10 -6.72
CA LEU A 55 8.20 12.03 -7.21
C LEU A 55 8.53 10.64 -7.77
N GLY A 56 8.12 9.57 -7.07
CA GLY A 56 8.31 8.19 -7.51
C GLY A 56 7.66 7.92 -8.86
N LEU A 57 6.39 8.29 -9.04
CA LEU A 57 5.67 8.15 -10.30
C LEU A 57 6.32 8.96 -11.43
N ALA A 58 6.76 10.19 -11.15
CA ALA A 58 7.43 11.03 -12.12
C ALA A 58 8.78 10.41 -12.57
N LEU A 59 9.58 9.91 -11.63
CA LEU A 59 10.86 9.25 -11.93
C LEU A 59 10.65 7.95 -12.70
N LYS A 60 9.60 7.18 -12.36
CA LYS A 60 9.23 5.95 -13.07
C LYS A 60 8.86 6.20 -14.53
N ALA A 61 8.15 7.29 -14.81
CA ALA A 61 7.77 7.66 -16.17
C ALA A 61 8.99 7.97 -17.05
N MET A 62 10.08 8.48 -16.45
CA MET A 62 11.32 8.89 -17.15
C MET A 62 11.09 9.91 -18.29
N GLU A 63 9.98 10.68 -18.22
CA GLU A 63 9.56 11.61 -19.28
C GLU A 63 10.16 13.01 -19.14
N LYS A 64 10.73 13.35 -17.98
CA LYS A 64 11.24 14.70 -17.68
C LYS A 64 12.76 14.74 -17.74
N THR A 65 13.29 15.88 -18.16
CA THR A 65 14.73 16.16 -18.16
C THR A 65 15.25 16.62 -16.78
N ASP A 66 14.34 17.02 -15.90
CA ASP A 66 14.58 17.47 -14.53
C ASP A 66 13.36 17.17 -13.64
N TYR A 67 13.62 16.89 -12.36
CA TYR A 67 12.64 16.56 -11.32
C TYR A 67 12.79 17.47 -10.08
N SER A 68 13.44 18.62 -10.25
CA SER A 68 13.74 19.57 -9.16
C SER A 68 12.50 20.08 -8.44
N SER A 69 11.37 20.24 -9.14
CA SER A 69 10.10 20.69 -8.55
C SER A 69 9.50 19.64 -7.61
N GLU A 70 9.39 18.40 -8.05
CA GLU A 70 8.86 17.29 -7.25
C GLU A 70 9.77 17.00 -6.06
N LEU A 71 11.08 17.06 -6.28
CA LEU A 71 12.07 16.90 -5.22
C LEU A 71 11.98 18.03 -4.18
N ALA A 72 11.74 19.27 -4.61
CA ALA A 72 11.56 20.40 -3.70
C ALA A 72 10.34 20.21 -2.80
N GLN A 73 9.23 19.69 -3.35
CA GLN A 73 8.02 19.37 -2.56
C GLN A 73 8.31 18.32 -1.48
N VAL A 74 8.98 17.22 -1.84
CA VAL A 74 9.40 16.19 -0.87
C VAL A 74 10.28 16.77 0.25
N MET A 75 11.21 17.66 -0.11
CA MET A 75 12.08 18.32 0.87
C MET A 75 11.31 19.29 1.77
N GLU A 76 10.36 20.04 1.22
CA GLU A 76 9.55 21.00 1.96
C GLU A 76 8.63 20.30 2.96
N SER A 77 7.92 19.26 2.55
CA SER A 77 7.06 18.48 3.46
C SER A 77 7.88 17.76 4.54
N TRP A 78 9.08 17.27 4.21
CA TRP A 78 9.99 16.72 5.22
C TRP A 78 10.53 17.78 6.19
N LEU A 79 10.84 18.99 5.70
CA LEU A 79 11.25 20.09 6.56
C LEU A 79 10.13 20.52 7.50
N GLU A 80 8.89 20.57 7.02
CA GLU A 80 7.72 20.81 7.87
C GLU A 80 7.60 19.75 8.97
N PHE A 81 7.70 18.47 8.59
CA PHE A 81 7.67 17.36 9.53
C PHE A 81 8.78 17.45 10.58
N SER A 82 10.04 17.59 10.14
CA SER A 82 11.20 17.59 11.03
C SER A 82 11.20 18.78 11.98
N LYS A 83 10.81 19.98 11.52
CA LYS A 83 10.70 21.17 12.37
C LYS A 83 9.73 20.97 13.54
N LYS A 84 8.63 20.26 13.30
CA LYS A 84 7.59 20.02 14.32
C LYS A 84 7.93 18.84 15.22
N TYR A 85 8.44 17.75 14.64
CA TYR A 85 8.45 16.47 15.33
C TYR A 85 9.83 15.89 15.62
N MET A 86 10.93 16.42 15.07
CA MET A 86 12.26 15.84 15.28
C MET A 86 12.72 15.84 16.74
N THR A 87 12.52 16.96 17.44
CA THR A 87 12.87 17.12 18.87
C THR A 87 11.67 16.99 19.80
N SER A 88 10.47 16.91 19.24
CA SER A 88 9.21 16.83 19.98
C SER A 88 8.33 15.79 19.30
N PRO A 89 8.57 14.48 19.56
CA PRO A 89 7.79 13.43 18.93
C PRO A 89 6.29 13.65 19.18
N PRO A 90 5.44 13.27 18.22
CA PRO A 90 3.99 13.30 18.41
C PRO A 90 3.60 12.42 19.61
N PRO A 91 2.44 12.65 20.26
CA PRO A 91 2.00 11.87 21.41
C PRO A 91 2.12 10.34 21.23
N GLU A 92 1.82 9.87 20.03
CA GLU A 92 1.86 8.47 19.59
C GLU A 92 3.28 7.89 19.60
N ALA A 93 4.29 8.72 19.36
CA ALA A 93 5.70 8.34 19.31
C ALA A 93 6.51 8.82 20.54
N ARG A 94 5.86 9.42 21.54
CA ARG A 94 6.53 10.06 22.68
C ARG A 94 7.46 9.12 23.44
N ASN A 95 7.17 7.82 23.43
CA ASN A 95 7.97 6.78 24.10
C ASN A 95 8.89 6.00 23.14
N ASP A 96 8.93 6.34 21.84
CA ASP A 96 9.81 5.68 20.89
C ASP A 96 11.26 6.16 21.07
N LEU A 97 12.05 5.37 21.79
CA LEU A 97 13.47 5.64 22.04
C LEU A 97 14.31 5.73 20.76
N ARG A 98 13.81 5.20 19.64
CA ARG A 98 14.48 5.24 18.33
C ARG A 98 14.05 6.42 17.49
N TRP A 99 13.08 7.24 17.92
CA TRP A 99 12.48 8.31 17.12
C TRP A 99 13.50 9.22 16.44
N ALA A 100 14.45 9.78 17.19
CA ALA A 100 15.46 10.68 16.63
C ALA A 100 16.35 9.99 15.58
N ALA A 101 16.72 8.72 15.80
CA ALA A 101 17.54 7.94 14.87
C ALA A 101 16.77 7.65 13.58
N LYS A 102 15.53 7.20 13.75
CA LYS A 102 14.52 6.99 12.73
C LYS A 102 14.36 8.23 11.83
N THR A 103 14.04 9.39 12.42
CA THR A 103 13.89 10.66 11.67
C THR A 103 15.17 11.06 10.95
N SER A 104 16.33 10.88 11.60
CA SER A 104 17.63 11.18 10.97
C SER A 104 17.95 10.27 9.78
N GLU A 105 17.55 9.00 9.82
CA GLU A 105 17.72 8.06 8.70
C GLU A 105 16.84 8.44 7.49
N THR A 106 15.60 8.88 7.73
CA THR A 106 14.73 9.42 6.68
C THR A 106 15.37 10.64 6.01
N ALA A 107 15.87 11.60 6.79
CA ALA A 107 16.56 12.77 6.26
C ALA A 107 17.77 12.40 5.39
N ARG A 108 18.56 11.41 5.82
CA ARG A 108 19.69 10.88 5.04
C ARG A 108 19.22 10.28 3.71
N SER A 109 18.17 9.47 3.74
CA SER A 109 17.63 8.83 2.53
C SER A 109 17.10 9.86 1.53
N ILE A 110 16.45 10.93 1.99
CA ILE A 110 16.05 12.06 1.13
C ILE A 110 17.27 12.75 0.52
N GLY A 111 18.32 12.96 1.32
CA GLY A 111 19.59 13.52 0.83
C GLY A 111 20.23 12.68 -0.29
N GLU A 112 20.18 11.36 -0.16
CA GLU A 112 20.65 10.43 -1.20
C GLU A 112 19.77 10.47 -2.46
N ILE A 113 18.44 10.50 -2.31
CA ILE A 113 17.51 10.67 -3.44
C ILE A 113 17.82 11.96 -4.19
N ARG A 114 18.00 13.07 -3.46
CA ARG A 114 18.37 14.38 -4.05
C ARG A 114 19.66 14.29 -4.85
N LYS A 115 20.68 13.64 -4.30
CA LYS A 115 21.96 13.45 -4.99
C LYS A 115 21.75 12.68 -6.29
N LEU A 116 21.05 11.55 -6.25
CA LEU A 116 20.78 10.71 -7.42
C LEU A 116 19.97 11.44 -8.50
N VAL A 117 18.96 12.23 -8.12
CA VAL A 117 18.20 13.07 -9.05
C VAL A 117 19.09 14.13 -9.70
N THR A 118 19.93 14.80 -8.91
CA THR A 118 20.85 15.83 -9.42
C THR A 118 21.89 15.25 -10.38
N GLU A 119 22.38 14.04 -10.09
CA GLU A 119 23.32 13.28 -10.92
C GLU A 119 22.64 12.56 -12.11
N LYS A 120 21.33 12.72 -12.28
CA LYS A 120 20.51 12.09 -13.34
C LYS A 120 20.47 10.56 -13.29
N HIS A 121 20.71 9.97 -12.13
CA HIS A 121 20.56 8.54 -11.88
C HIS A 121 19.11 8.20 -11.51
N PHE A 122 18.15 8.46 -12.42
CA PHE A 122 16.72 8.44 -12.13
C PHE A 122 16.17 7.08 -11.71
N THR A 123 16.65 5.99 -12.30
CA THR A 123 16.26 4.62 -11.89
C THR A 123 16.66 4.35 -10.44
N GLN A 124 17.89 4.70 -10.06
CA GLN A 124 18.38 4.52 -8.70
C GLN A 124 17.64 5.42 -7.71
N ALA A 125 17.28 6.64 -8.12
CA ALA A 125 16.46 7.54 -7.32
C ALA A 125 15.06 6.95 -7.07
N HIS A 126 14.43 6.38 -8.10
CA HIS A 126 13.15 5.69 -7.98
C HIS A 126 13.22 4.51 -7.01
N ASP A 127 14.22 3.63 -7.16
CA ASP A 127 14.37 2.47 -6.27
C ASP A 127 14.58 2.90 -4.81
N ARG A 128 15.32 3.99 -4.59
CA ARG A 128 15.52 4.55 -3.26
C ARG A 128 14.25 5.17 -2.66
N ILE A 129 13.35 5.71 -3.50
CA ILE A 129 12.02 6.16 -3.05
C ILE A 129 11.18 4.98 -2.60
N LEU A 130 11.16 3.87 -3.34
CA LEU A 130 10.42 2.67 -2.94
C LEU A 130 10.93 2.13 -1.59
N GLU A 131 12.25 2.09 -1.39
CA GLU A 131 12.83 1.70 -0.11
C GLU A 131 12.40 2.64 1.02
N LEU A 132 12.43 3.96 0.78
CA LEU A 132 12.04 4.95 1.78
C LEU A 132 10.55 4.84 2.12
N SER A 133 9.67 4.69 1.14
CA SER A 133 8.23 4.53 1.35
C SER A 133 7.91 3.27 2.18
N GLY A 134 8.58 2.14 1.90
CA GLY A 134 8.42 0.93 2.71
C GLY A 134 8.93 1.10 4.15
N LYS A 135 10.05 1.80 4.35
CA LYS A 135 10.58 2.12 5.69
C LYS A 135 9.64 3.03 6.47
N ILE A 136 9.06 4.03 5.80
CA ILE A 136 8.06 4.92 6.39
C ILE A 136 6.84 4.12 6.83
N GLY A 137 6.32 3.20 6.01
CA GLY A 137 5.21 2.32 6.42
C GLY A 137 5.48 1.60 7.74
N MET A 138 6.61 0.91 7.86
CA MET A 138 7.04 0.20 9.08
C MET A 138 7.30 1.13 10.28
N PHE A 139 7.72 2.36 10.01
CA PHE A 139 8.05 3.36 11.02
C PHE A 139 6.89 3.65 11.96
N PHE A 140 5.71 3.68 11.37
CA PHE A 140 4.47 4.13 11.98
C PHE A 140 3.60 2.96 12.46
N GLU A 141 3.80 1.72 11.97
CA GLU A 141 3.20 0.50 12.56
C GLU A 141 3.45 0.36 14.08
N ALA A 142 4.53 0.95 14.59
CA ALA A 142 4.91 0.92 16.00
C ALA A 142 4.04 1.79 16.93
N PHE A 143 3.11 2.59 16.40
CA PHE A 143 2.35 3.60 17.16
C PHE A 143 1.06 3.10 17.83
N GLY A 144 1.06 1.86 18.34
CA GLY A 144 -0.07 1.34 19.11
C GLY A 144 -1.33 1.18 18.26
N VAL A 145 -1.15 0.54 17.10
CA VAL A 145 -2.23 0.15 16.21
C VAL A 145 -3.19 -0.78 16.97
N SER A 146 -4.48 -0.44 17.05
CA SER A 146 -5.50 -1.29 17.69
C SER A 146 -5.53 -2.68 17.04
N ASP A 147 -6.01 -3.69 17.76
CA ASP A 147 -6.03 -5.08 17.26
C ASP A 147 -6.75 -5.20 15.90
N GLU A 148 -7.80 -4.39 15.68
CA GLU A 148 -8.52 -4.31 14.40
C GLU A 148 -7.65 -3.76 13.27
N LYS A 149 -6.79 -2.79 13.57
CA LYS A 149 -5.91 -2.17 12.58
C LYS A 149 -4.66 -3.01 12.32
N GLN A 150 -4.18 -3.78 13.30
CA GLN A 150 -3.16 -4.82 13.08
C GLN A 150 -3.71 -5.93 12.18
N LEU A 151 -4.98 -6.28 12.34
CA LEU A 151 -5.68 -7.22 11.47
C LEU A 151 -5.77 -6.71 10.02
N PHE A 152 -6.01 -5.40 9.79
CA PHE A 152 -5.93 -4.82 8.44
C PHE A 152 -4.52 -4.92 7.84
N ILE A 153 -3.49 -4.57 8.60
CA ILE A 153 -2.09 -4.65 8.15
C ILE A 153 -1.73 -6.09 7.76
N ALA A 154 -2.01 -7.05 8.64
CA ALA A 154 -1.72 -8.46 8.41
C ALA A 154 -2.45 -8.98 7.15
N THR A 155 -3.68 -8.52 6.93
CA THR A 155 -4.48 -8.90 5.75
C THR A 155 -3.90 -8.33 4.45
N SER A 156 -3.55 -7.04 4.42
CA SER A 156 -2.91 -6.43 3.24
C SER A 156 -1.55 -7.06 2.92
N ALA A 157 -0.74 -7.36 3.94
CA ALA A 157 0.53 -8.05 3.78
C ALA A 157 0.35 -9.48 3.23
N ASN A 158 -0.65 -10.21 3.71
CA ASN A 158 -0.98 -11.56 3.23
C ASN A 158 -1.54 -11.55 1.80
N LEU A 159 -2.35 -10.55 1.41
CA LEU A 159 -2.84 -10.38 0.03
C LEU A 159 -1.68 -10.14 -0.94
N THR A 160 -0.75 -9.24 -0.59
CA THR A 160 0.45 -8.98 -1.38
C THR A 160 1.34 -10.22 -1.50
N SER A 161 1.46 -10.97 -0.40
CA SER A 161 2.22 -12.22 -0.37
C SER A 161 1.58 -13.34 -1.18
N LEU A 162 0.25 -13.41 -1.20
CA LEU A 162 -0.51 -14.34 -2.03
C LEU A 162 -0.30 -14.04 -3.51
N GLU A 163 -0.44 -12.79 -3.93
CA GLU A 163 -0.22 -12.36 -5.31
C GLU A 163 1.20 -12.73 -5.78
N ARG A 164 2.22 -12.44 -4.96
CA ARG A 164 3.60 -12.83 -5.24
C ARG A 164 3.78 -14.35 -5.33
N ALA A 165 3.13 -15.12 -4.47
CA ALA A 165 3.20 -16.58 -4.50
C ALA A 165 2.57 -17.14 -5.79
N LEU A 166 1.43 -16.59 -6.21
CA LEU A 166 0.77 -16.96 -7.47
C LEU A 166 1.66 -16.65 -8.69
N LEU A 167 2.24 -15.45 -8.76
CA LEU A 167 3.14 -15.04 -9.84
C LEU A 167 4.37 -15.95 -9.96
N ASN A 168 4.92 -16.39 -8.83
CA ASN A 168 6.07 -17.29 -8.77
C ASN A 168 5.70 -18.77 -8.92
N SER A 169 4.41 -19.10 -9.11
CA SER A 169 3.91 -20.48 -9.11
C SER A 169 4.26 -21.27 -7.82
N ASP A 170 4.41 -20.57 -6.69
CA ASP A 170 4.70 -21.16 -5.38
C ASP A 170 3.38 -21.58 -4.72
N GLN A 171 2.93 -22.79 -5.08
CA GLN A 171 1.64 -23.35 -4.64
C GLN A 171 1.56 -23.55 -3.12
N GLN A 172 2.67 -23.92 -2.48
CA GLN A 172 2.73 -24.14 -1.04
C GLN A 172 2.51 -22.81 -0.30
N ARG A 173 3.21 -21.76 -0.72
CA ARG A 173 3.06 -20.43 -0.12
C ARG A 173 1.70 -19.82 -0.44
N ALA A 174 1.18 -19.99 -1.66
CA ALA A 174 -0.15 -19.51 -2.03
C ALA A 174 -1.25 -20.17 -1.17
N THR A 175 -1.16 -21.48 -0.96
CA THR A 175 -2.07 -22.21 -0.05
C THR A 175 -1.99 -21.68 1.38
N ALA A 176 -0.78 -21.46 1.89
CA ALA A 176 -0.57 -20.93 3.23
C ALA A 176 -1.18 -19.53 3.40
N MET A 177 -0.93 -18.61 2.45
CA MET A 177 -1.49 -17.26 2.51
C MET A 177 -3.01 -17.25 2.39
N THR A 178 -3.59 -18.11 1.55
CA THR A 178 -5.06 -18.23 1.44
C THR A 178 -5.68 -18.66 2.78
N LYS A 179 -5.03 -19.60 3.50
CA LYS A 179 -5.47 -20.04 4.82
C LYS A 179 -5.38 -18.93 5.88
N GLU A 180 -4.27 -18.17 5.90
CA GLU A 180 -4.13 -17.03 6.82
C GLU A 180 -5.15 -15.93 6.51
N LEU A 181 -5.47 -15.69 5.22
CA LEU A 181 -6.51 -14.73 4.83
C LEU A 181 -7.91 -15.18 5.27
N THR A 182 -8.22 -16.48 5.22
CA THR A 182 -9.47 -17.03 5.78
C THR A 182 -9.56 -16.78 7.28
N LYS A 183 -8.49 -17.02 8.02
CA LYS A 183 -8.42 -16.75 9.46
C LYS A 183 -8.57 -15.26 9.78
N ASN A 184 -7.96 -14.40 8.98
CA ASN A 184 -8.12 -12.96 9.13
C ASN A 184 -9.57 -12.53 8.88
N LEU A 185 -10.24 -13.13 7.88
CA LEU A 185 -11.65 -12.87 7.59
C LEU A 185 -12.57 -13.23 8.77
N GLU A 186 -12.34 -14.36 9.44
CA GLU A 186 -13.06 -14.73 10.66
C GLU A 186 -12.91 -13.66 11.76
N SER A 187 -11.75 -13.03 11.83
CA SER A 187 -11.47 -11.97 12.81
C SER A 187 -12.14 -10.63 12.45
N PHE A 188 -12.50 -10.40 11.18
CA PHE A 188 -13.27 -9.22 10.75
C PHE A 188 -14.77 -9.35 10.99
N GLN A 189 -15.33 -10.57 11.00
CA GLN A 189 -16.77 -10.79 11.20
C GLN A 189 -17.37 -10.09 12.43
N PRO A 190 -16.78 -10.17 13.65
CA PRO A 190 -17.34 -9.49 14.81
C PRO A 190 -17.28 -7.95 14.73
N LEU A 191 -16.46 -7.41 13.82
CA LEU A 191 -16.30 -5.96 13.60
C LEU A 191 -17.33 -5.41 12.60
N LEU A 192 -18.00 -6.29 11.85
CA LEU A 192 -19.06 -5.93 10.90
C LEU A 192 -20.42 -6.07 11.58
N LYS A 193 -21.23 -4.99 11.61
CA LYS A 193 -22.66 -5.09 11.99
C LYS A 193 -23.40 -6.06 11.05
N GLU A 194 -24.46 -6.72 11.54
CA GLU A 194 -25.22 -7.75 10.78
C GLU A 194 -25.67 -7.30 9.38
N GLU A 195 -26.02 -6.02 9.22
CA GLU A 195 -26.44 -5.41 7.94
C GLU A 195 -25.31 -5.30 6.90
N ASN A 196 -24.07 -5.64 7.26
CA ASN A 196 -22.86 -5.53 6.44
C ASN A 196 -22.16 -6.87 6.17
N SER A 197 -22.82 -8.02 6.38
CA SER A 197 -22.24 -9.36 6.16
C SER A 197 -21.90 -9.67 4.70
N THR A 198 -22.49 -8.95 3.74
CA THR A 198 -22.37 -9.24 2.30
C THR A 198 -20.92 -9.19 1.80
N GLY A 199 -20.10 -8.27 2.36
CA GLY A 199 -18.67 -8.20 2.06
C GLY A 199 -17.92 -9.43 2.57
N SER A 200 -18.22 -9.87 3.79
CA SER A 200 -17.59 -11.05 4.40
C SER A 200 -17.96 -12.33 3.67
N GLU A 201 -19.22 -12.48 3.26
CA GLU A 201 -19.68 -13.64 2.50
C GLU A 201 -19.00 -13.72 1.13
N LYS A 202 -18.89 -12.59 0.43
CA LYS A 202 -18.19 -12.50 -0.86
C LYS A 202 -16.70 -12.79 -0.72
N ALA A 203 -16.03 -12.26 0.31
CA ALA A 203 -14.63 -12.56 0.58
C ALA A 203 -14.42 -14.05 0.89
N SER A 204 -15.32 -14.66 1.66
CA SER A 204 -15.28 -16.10 1.99
C SER A 204 -15.42 -16.97 0.74
N ALA A 205 -16.36 -16.64 -0.15
CA ALA A 205 -16.53 -17.33 -1.43
C ALA A 205 -15.27 -17.23 -2.30
N LEU A 206 -14.71 -16.03 -2.46
CA LEU A 206 -13.48 -15.80 -3.25
C LEU A 206 -12.28 -16.57 -2.68
N LEU A 207 -12.12 -16.62 -1.35
CA LEU A 207 -11.05 -17.39 -0.70
C LEU A 207 -11.21 -18.90 -0.90
N SER A 208 -12.44 -19.41 -0.84
CA SER A 208 -12.74 -20.81 -1.13
C SER A 208 -12.44 -21.18 -2.59
N GLU A 209 -12.84 -20.31 -3.53
CA GLU A 209 -12.54 -20.47 -4.95
C GLU A 209 -11.04 -20.40 -5.26
N LEU A 210 -10.31 -19.49 -4.61
CA LEU A 210 -8.85 -19.39 -4.71
C LEU A 210 -8.17 -20.65 -4.19
N ALA A 211 -8.55 -21.13 -3.01
CA ALA A 211 -8.01 -22.37 -2.45
C ALA A 211 -8.25 -23.58 -3.38
N ALA A 212 -9.47 -23.70 -3.92
CA ALA A 212 -9.82 -24.76 -4.86
C ALA A 212 -9.04 -24.65 -6.18
N GLY A 213 -8.90 -23.44 -6.73
CA GLY A 213 -8.16 -23.20 -7.96
C GLY A 213 -6.65 -23.45 -7.81
N ILE A 214 -6.06 -23.04 -6.68
CA ILE A 214 -4.66 -23.32 -6.34
C ILE A 214 -4.44 -24.84 -6.25
N ALA A 215 -5.32 -25.57 -5.55
CA ALA A 215 -5.19 -27.02 -5.42
C ALA A 215 -5.31 -27.76 -6.76
N LYS A 216 -6.14 -27.25 -7.68
CA LYS A 216 -6.33 -27.79 -9.03
C LYS A 216 -5.23 -27.40 -10.02
N GLY A 217 -4.37 -26.43 -9.68
CA GLY A 217 -3.38 -25.88 -10.60
C GLY A 217 -4.00 -25.03 -11.71
N ASP A 218 -5.03 -24.25 -11.37
CA ASP A 218 -5.66 -23.31 -12.30
C ASP A 218 -4.64 -22.32 -12.89
N LYS A 219 -4.94 -21.81 -14.09
CA LYS A 219 -4.05 -20.86 -14.77
C LYS A 219 -3.97 -19.54 -14.01
N LEU A 220 -2.76 -18.97 -13.95
CA LEU A 220 -2.46 -17.70 -13.28
C LEU A 220 -3.49 -16.58 -13.55
N PRO A 221 -3.92 -16.28 -14.79
CA PRO A 221 -4.88 -15.19 -15.01
C PRO A 221 -6.22 -15.37 -14.27
N ALA A 222 -6.67 -16.62 -14.10
CA ALA A 222 -7.91 -16.93 -13.40
C ALA A 222 -7.77 -16.89 -11.87
N LEU A 223 -6.56 -17.07 -11.36
CA LEU A 223 -6.23 -16.93 -9.93
C LEU A 223 -5.98 -15.47 -9.57
N ASP A 224 -5.22 -14.76 -10.40
CA ASP A 224 -4.94 -13.33 -10.26
C ASP A 224 -6.24 -12.50 -10.27
N ALA A 225 -7.14 -12.72 -11.24
CA ALA A 225 -8.42 -12.03 -11.28
C ALA A 225 -9.23 -12.17 -9.97
N LYS A 226 -9.18 -13.35 -9.33
CA LYS A 226 -9.84 -13.56 -8.03
C LYS A 226 -9.10 -12.88 -6.89
N CYS A 227 -7.77 -12.90 -6.91
CA CYS A 227 -6.93 -12.18 -5.94
C CYS A 227 -7.19 -10.66 -5.97
N GLN A 228 -7.28 -10.07 -7.17
CA GLN A 228 -7.62 -8.66 -7.35
C GLN A 228 -9.05 -8.34 -6.86
N GLN A 229 -10.03 -9.19 -7.18
CA GLN A 229 -11.40 -9.03 -6.64
C GLN A 229 -11.43 -9.13 -5.12
N LEU A 230 -10.65 -10.03 -4.53
CA LEU A 230 -10.54 -10.19 -3.09
C LEU A 230 -9.94 -8.93 -2.44
N GLN A 231 -8.92 -8.33 -3.03
CA GLN A 231 -8.35 -7.05 -2.56
C GLN A 231 -9.41 -5.94 -2.53
N VAL A 232 -10.19 -5.79 -3.60
CA VAL A 232 -11.29 -4.80 -3.64
C VAL A 232 -12.29 -5.03 -2.51
N VAL A 233 -12.74 -6.27 -2.30
CA VAL A 233 -13.71 -6.59 -1.24
C VAL A 233 -13.15 -6.30 0.15
N PHE A 234 -11.87 -6.60 0.41
CA PHE A 234 -11.23 -6.28 1.69
C PHE A 234 -11.10 -4.77 1.92
N GLU A 235 -10.78 -3.98 0.90
CA GLU A 235 -10.73 -2.51 1.02
C GLU A 235 -12.12 -1.90 1.25
N GLU A 236 -13.17 -2.45 0.62
CA GLU A 236 -14.56 -2.06 0.89
C GLU A 236 -14.97 -2.38 2.33
N MET A 237 -14.67 -3.59 2.81
CA MET A 237 -14.95 -3.98 4.21
C MET A 237 -14.22 -3.09 5.20
N ARG A 238 -12.93 -2.83 4.95
CA ARG A 238 -12.11 -1.92 5.76
C ARG A 238 -12.70 -0.51 5.80
N SER A 239 -13.08 0.03 4.64
CA SER A 239 -13.68 1.37 4.56
C SER A 239 -14.96 1.46 5.40
N ARG A 240 -15.79 0.42 5.41
CA ARG A 240 -17.01 0.36 6.23
C ARG A 240 -16.72 0.29 7.72
N ILE A 241 -15.77 -0.55 8.14
CA ILE A 241 -15.36 -0.66 9.56
C ILE A 241 -14.82 0.70 10.05
N LEU A 242 -13.99 1.37 9.25
CA LEU A 242 -13.45 2.69 9.59
C LEU A 242 -14.55 3.77 9.63
N LEU A 243 -15.52 3.76 8.71
CA LEU A 243 -16.65 4.68 8.75
C LEU A 243 -17.51 4.51 10.02
N GLN A 244 -17.71 3.28 10.47
CA GLN A 244 -18.43 2.99 11.71
C GLN A 244 -17.67 3.45 12.96
N GLU A 245 -16.34 3.30 12.96
CA GLU A 245 -15.46 3.81 14.02
C GLU A 245 -15.50 5.34 14.09
N TRP A 246 -15.45 6.02 12.94
CA TRP A 246 -15.40 7.48 12.86
C TRP A 246 -16.74 8.16 13.08
N PHE A 247 -17.85 7.46 12.78
CA PHE A 247 -19.19 8.03 12.86
C PHE A 247 -20.19 7.06 13.53
N PRO A 248 -20.10 6.83 14.85
CA PRO A 248 -20.92 5.83 15.55
C PRO A 248 -22.44 6.11 15.56
N GLY A 249 -22.91 7.23 14.99
CA GLY A 249 -24.31 7.63 14.92
C GLY A 249 -24.87 7.88 13.50
N LEU A 250 -24.08 7.66 12.44
CA LEU A 250 -24.60 7.65 11.07
C LEU A 250 -25.42 6.36 10.90
N LYS A 251 -26.75 6.49 10.97
CA LYS A 251 -27.66 5.49 10.38
C LYS A 251 -27.63 5.71 8.88
N ASP A 252 -27.44 4.63 8.13
CA ASP A 252 -27.58 4.61 6.67
C ASP A 252 -28.95 5.13 6.22
#